data_AF-A0A7L4R148-F1
#
_entry.id   AF-A0A7L4R148-F1
#
_cell.length_a   1.000
_cell.length_b   1.000
_cell.length_c   1.000
_cell.angle_alpha   90.00
_cell.angle_beta   90.00
_cell.angle_gamma   90.00
#
_symmetry.space_group_name_H-M   'P 1'
#
loop_
_entity.id
_entity.type
_entity.pdbx_description
1 polymer ?
#
loop_
_entity_poly.entity_id
_entity_poly.type
_entity_poly.pdbx_seq_one_letter_code
_entity_poly.pdbx_strand_id
1 'polypeptide(L)'
;MREDVPESEIQEDAPDISIPSEEIESFKGGDSQIEIEISEETPIFSGGKRDPFLSRIKKKLSGGSNKNSSTFDSFSDNFSILKKIPFALLGDRIKARKEKYEHLQVQLFQARILLSYEMYISNSIFYSVLCCLIGLVLGLVVSYVVVSVVGLPASITKLEFSTSVAWILQFKSLFIGFFITVLFTVIVGGVTYAVFMLYPGFKAGERKGDIDRNLPYAVTFMYALCKGGMNIIEVFRLLARSEDTYGEVSKEIDAILREMDYFGHDLRTAISNISDITPSERFQDLMENLLTIIDSGGSIPRYFQDKSEQYLQKSIVDQKGFLETLALLSESYVTAFVAGPLFIIILGVMMAVMGSGSDVMVYAIIYAVLPIGSLMFVVMISIITPSESGEPDILPTRVILDHGIPQLPSYLEPAYNEAGELVDETEEKVQKRASYEGLAKSKKLLSTMAFLKNPIKPLINKPLYSLAGTLPLAFMVILIPFLLNKGDLYTTSEIIAFIDDYIVLGLYLVIVPLAIFHEINSHKKKSLEKQFPDFLKKLASTNETGMTLRDSLKLMAASGKGNFGKEINKIWKDMFWGLNVNDSLIRFA
;
A
#
# COMPACT_ATOMS: atom_id res chain seq x y z
N MET A 1 -54.52 3.43 -52.34
CA MET A 1 -54.41 3.97 -53.73
C MET A 1 -53.21 3.28 -54.36
N ARG A 2 -53.41 2.76 -55.58
CA ARG A 2 -52.48 1.94 -56.38
C ARG A 2 -51.30 2.75 -56.94
N GLU A 3 -50.38 2.00 -57.56
CA GLU A 3 -49.30 2.36 -58.50
C GLU A 3 -47.93 2.56 -57.86
N ASP A 4 -46.81 2.10 -58.39
CA ASP A 4 -46.45 1.15 -59.48
C ASP A 4 -44.93 0.89 -59.34
N VAL A 5 -44.46 -0.26 -59.83
CA VAL A 5 -43.04 -0.67 -59.89
C VAL A 5 -42.33 0.05 -61.06
N PRO A 6 -40.98 0.20 -61.10
CA PRO A 6 -40.19 -0.79 -61.83
C PRO A 6 -38.77 -1.08 -61.26
N GLU A 7 -38.33 -2.33 -61.46
CA GLU A 7 -36.93 -2.76 -61.48
C GLU A 7 -36.24 -2.29 -62.77
N SER A 8 -34.94 -1.97 -62.72
CA SER A 8 -34.01 -2.16 -63.85
C SER A 8 -32.54 -2.22 -63.40
N GLU A 9 -31.84 -3.17 -64.01
CA GLU A 9 -30.41 -3.54 -63.98
C GLU A 9 -29.42 -2.38 -64.19
N ILE A 10 -28.24 -2.44 -63.54
CA ILE A 10 -26.92 -2.15 -64.15
C ILE A 10 -25.84 -3.07 -63.53
N GLN A 11 -24.97 -3.55 -64.41
CA GLN A 11 -23.95 -4.61 -64.35
C GLN A 11 -22.52 -4.05 -64.17
N GLU A 12 -21.59 -4.91 -63.74
CA GLU A 12 -20.10 -4.89 -63.91
C GLU A 12 -19.24 -3.80 -63.21
N ASP A 13 -18.33 -4.22 -62.31
CA ASP A 13 -16.91 -4.50 -62.64
C ASP A 13 -16.08 -4.83 -61.38
N ALA A 14 -15.45 -5.99 -61.39
CA ALA A 14 -14.43 -6.40 -60.41
C ALA A 14 -13.11 -6.64 -61.17
N PRO A 15 -11.96 -6.08 -60.74
CA PRO A 15 -10.68 -6.49 -61.28
C PRO A 15 -10.11 -7.66 -60.47
N ASP A 16 -9.98 -8.79 -61.16
CA ASP A 16 -9.14 -9.93 -60.83
C ASP A 16 -7.67 -9.60 -61.18
N ILE A 17 -6.75 -9.81 -60.24
CA ILE A 17 -5.31 -9.89 -60.54
C ILE A 17 -4.76 -11.09 -59.77
N SER A 18 -4.61 -12.18 -60.50
CA SER A 18 -3.93 -13.42 -60.17
C SER A 18 -2.57 -13.45 -60.87
N ILE A 19 -1.47 -13.78 -60.17
CA ILE A 19 -0.25 -14.43 -60.71
C ILE A 19 0.55 -15.04 -59.52
N PRO A 20 1.41 -16.06 -59.69
CA PRO A 20 1.12 -17.49 -59.87
C PRO A 20 1.81 -18.39 -58.83
N SER A 21 1.42 -19.67 -58.79
CA SER A 21 2.09 -20.75 -58.06
C SER A 21 2.86 -21.62 -59.05
N GLU A 22 4.19 -21.67 -58.95
CA GLU A 22 5.01 -22.76 -59.51
C GLU A 22 6.43 -22.68 -58.91
N GLU A 23 6.77 -23.64 -58.05
CA GLU A 23 8.00 -24.46 -58.11
C GLU A 23 8.07 -25.35 -56.85
N ILE A 24 7.72 -26.62 -57.03
CA ILE A 24 8.11 -27.72 -56.16
C ILE A 24 9.12 -28.54 -56.96
N GLU A 25 10.37 -28.65 -56.51
CA GLU A 25 11.08 -29.93 -56.57
C GLU A 25 12.31 -30.02 -55.65
N SER A 26 12.24 -31.01 -54.76
CA SER A 26 13.27 -31.91 -54.23
C SER A 26 14.62 -31.38 -53.74
N PHE A 27 14.94 -31.65 -52.45
CA PHE A 27 16.14 -32.44 -52.11
C PHE A 27 15.90 -33.24 -50.82
N LYS A 28 16.19 -34.54 -50.90
CA LYS A 28 16.10 -35.55 -49.83
C LYS A 28 17.28 -35.42 -48.84
N GLY A 29 16.98 -35.68 -47.56
CA GLY A 29 17.76 -36.59 -46.71
C GLY A 29 18.79 -35.96 -45.76
N GLY A 30 18.62 -36.22 -44.46
CA GLY A 30 19.66 -36.05 -43.45
C GLY A 30 19.10 -35.94 -42.03
N ASP A 31 19.05 -37.06 -41.31
CA ASP A 31 18.78 -37.13 -39.87
C ASP A 31 19.73 -36.23 -39.06
N SER A 32 19.19 -35.45 -38.13
CA SER A 32 19.84 -35.20 -36.84
C SER A 32 18.81 -34.68 -35.83
N GLN A 33 18.61 -35.48 -34.79
CA GLN A 33 17.87 -35.14 -33.58
C GLN A 33 18.37 -33.84 -32.96
N ILE A 34 17.47 -32.93 -32.60
CA ILE A 34 17.77 -31.82 -31.69
C ILE A 34 16.66 -31.77 -30.65
N GLU A 35 17.01 -32.15 -29.42
CA GLU A 35 16.27 -31.89 -28.20
C GLU A 35 16.08 -30.39 -28.02
N ILE A 36 14.84 -29.95 -27.75
CA ILE A 36 14.53 -28.58 -27.35
C ILE A 36 14.61 -28.53 -25.83
N GLU A 37 15.75 -28.06 -25.32
CA GLU A 37 15.95 -27.72 -23.93
C GLU A 37 15.37 -26.31 -23.67
N ILE A 38 14.27 -26.25 -22.92
CA ILE A 38 13.63 -24.98 -22.50
C ILE A 38 14.48 -24.42 -21.35
N SER A 39 15.32 -23.44 -21.66
CA SER A 39 16.07 -22.65 -20.68
C SER A 39 15.36 -21.32 -20.42
N GLU A 40 15.11 -21.04 -19.14
CA GLU A 40 14.54 -19.78 -18.62
C GLU A 40 15.37 -18.55 -19.05
N GLU A 41 14.75 -17.60 -19.77
CA GLU A 41 15.33 -16.27 -19.97
C GLU A 41 15.09 -15.38 -18.74
N THR A 42 16.16 -15.09 -18.00
CA THR A 42 16.23 -13.98 -17.06
C THR A 42 16.32 -12.64 -17.81
N PRO A 43 15.53 -11.61 -17.48
CA PRO A 43 15.64 -10.31 -18.15
C PRO A 43 16.83 -9.49 -17.63
N ILE A 44 17.70 -9.10 -18.58
CA ILE A 44 18.86 -8.22 -18.39
C ILE A 44 18.38 -6.78 -18.20
N PHE A 45 18.70 -6.19 -17.06
CA PHE A 45 18.41 -4.79 -16.72
C PHE A 45 19.50 -3.86 -17.31
N SER A 46 19.12 -2.89 -18.15
CA SER A 46 20.00 -1.78 -18.56
C SER A 46 19.42 -0.41 -18.16
N GLY A 47 20.07 0.24 -17.18
CA GLY A 47 20.94 1.38 -17.52
C GLY A 47 20.41 2.82 -17.69
N GLY A 48 19.22 3.23 -17.27
CA GLY A 48 18.79 4.64 -17.40
C GLY A 48 19.54 5.65 -16.50
N LYS A 49 20.36 6.55 -17.09
CA LYS A 49 21.06 7.65 -16.40
C LYS A 49 20.09 8.61 -15.69
N ARG A 50 20.20 8.69 -14.36
CA ARG A 50 19.48 9.62 -13.47
C ARG A 50 20.32 10.88 -13.19
N ASP A 51 19.66 12.03 -13.05
CA ASP A 51 20.29 13.33 -12.78
C ASP A 51 21.32 13.30 -11.61
N PRO A 52 22.55 13.82 -11.79
CA PRO A 52 23.64 13.67 -10.82
C PRO A 52 23.47 14.51 -9.54
N PHE A 53 22.62 15.55 -9.54
CA PHE A 53 22.38 16.41 -8.38
C PHE A 53 21.31 15.84 -7.44
N LEU A 54 20.18 15.39 -8.01
CA LEU A 54 19.08 14.78 -7.27
C LEU A 54 19.43 13.38 -6.76
N SER A 55 20.28 12.63 -7.46
CA SER A 55 20.83 11.37 -6.97
C SER A 55 21.80 11.53 -5.81
N ARG A 56 22.60 12.61 -5.75
CA ARG A 56 23.48 12.89 -4.59
C ARG A 56 22.70 13.28 -3.34
N ILE A 57 21.62 14.04 -3.48
CA ILE A 57 20.75 14.43 -2.35
C ILE A 57 19.92 13.22 -1.89
N LYS A 58 19.36 12.43 -2.81
CA LYS A 58 18.66 11.19 -2.47
C LYS A 58 19.61 10.15 -1.86
N LYS A 59 20.85 10.04 -2.33
CA LYS A 59 21.88 9.12 -1.78
C LYS A 59 22.39 9.54 -0.39
N LYS A 60 22.22 10.81 0.01
CA LYS A 60 22.57 11.29 1.36
C LYS A 60 21.39 11.27 2.34
N LEU A 61 20.15 11.25 1.85
CA LEU A 61 18.93 11.21 2.67
C LEU A 61 18.26 9.83 2.72
N SER A 62 18.47 8.96 1.72
CA SER A 62 18.22 7.53 1.83
C SER A 62 19.53 6.84 2.21
N GLY A 63 19.76 6.68 3.52
CA GLY A 63 20.74 5.74 4.06
C GLY A 63 20.31 4.30 3.74
N GLY A 64 20.41 3.93 2.46
CA GLY A 64 20.22 2.58 1.95
C GLY A 64 21.59 1.95 1.75
N SER A 65 21.83 0.91 2.55
CA SER A 65 22.99 0.01 2.55
C SER A 65 23.67 -0.13 1.20
N ASN A 66 24.91 0.36 1.10
CA ASN A 66 25.73 0.21 -0.08
C ASN A 66 26.37 -1.20 -0.06
N LYS A 67 25.83 -2.10 -0.88
CA LYS A 67 26.48 -3.23 -1.58
C LYS A 67 27.80 -3.75 -0.96
N ASN A 68 27.68 -4.48 0.15
CA ASN A 68 28.54 -5.61 0.49
C ASN A 68 27.65 -6.88 0.50
N SER A 69 27.22 -7.34 -0.68
CA SER A 69 26.31 -8.48 -0.79
C SER A 69 26.98 -9.81 -0.38
N SER A 70 28.31 -9.95 -0.45
CA SER A 70 28.98 -11.18 0.00
C SER A 70 28.93 -11.39 1.52
N THR A 71 28.94 -10.32 2.31
CA THR A 71 28.84 -10.43 3.79
C THR A 71 27.39 -10.42 4.27
N PHE A 72 26.48 -9.76 3.57
CA PHE A 72 25.06 -9.70 3.97
C PHE A 72 24.31 -10.98 3.61
N ASP A 73 24.63 -11.61 2.47
CA ASP A 73 24.09 -12.92 2.09
C ASP A 73 24.63 -14.01 3.03
N SER A 74 25.92 -13.94 3.40
CA SER A 74 26.48 -14.78 4.48
C SER A 74 25.82 -14.51 5.84
N PHE A 75 25.44 -13.26 6.14
CA PHE A 75 24.72 -12.91 7.37
C PHE A 75 23.26 -13.41 7.35
N SER A 76 22.56 -13.38 6.21
CA SER A 76 21.23 -13.96 6.06
C SER A 76 21.23 -15.49 6.09
N ASP A 77 22.27 -16.10 5.52
CA ASP A 77 22.48 -17.55 5.59
C ASP A 77 22.80 -17.97 7.03
N ASN A 78 23.65 -17.23 7.72
CA ASN A 78 23.88 -17.40 9.16
C ASN A 78 22.62 -17.17 9.99
N PHE A 79 21.72 -16.26 9.58
CA PHE A 79 20.42 -16.06 10.23
C PHE A 79 19.46 -17.24 10.02
N SER A 80 19.53 -17.91 8.85
CA SER A 80 18.78 -19.13 8.59
C SER A 80 19.28 -20.31 9.44
N ILE A 81 20.59 -20.38 9.68
CA ILE A 81 21.23 -21.34 10.60
C ILE A 81 20.83 -21.02 12.04
N LEU A 82 20.82 -19.73 12.43
CA LEU A 82 20.40 -19.27 13.74
C LEU A 82 18.94 -19.62 14.06
N LYS A 83 18.06 -19.67 13.05
CA LYS A 83 16.67 -20.13 13.21
C LYS A 83 16.56 -21.64 13.45
N LYS A 84 17.52 -22.43 12.97
CA LYS A 84 17.54 -23.91 13.08
C LYS A 84 18.17 -24.40 14.38
N ILE A 85 19.09 -23.63 14.98
CA ILE A 85 19.75 -23.97 16.26
C ILE A 85 18.72 -24.16 17.41
N PRO A 86 17.73 -23.27 17.62
CA PRO A 86 16.70 -23.45 18.64
C PRO A 86 15.88 -24.72 18.42
N PHE A 87 15.57 -25.05 17.17
CA PHE A 87 14.81 -26.23 16.82
C PHE A 87 15.59 -27.52 17.11
N ALA A 88 16.89 -27.56 16.82
CA ALA A 88 17.73 -28.72 17.18
C ALA A 88 17.83 -28.94 18.70
N LEU A 89 17.62 -27.90 19.51
CA LEU A 89 17.83 -27.93 20.96
C LEU A 89 16.53 -28.13 21.75
N LEU A 90 15.39 -27.62 21.25
CA LEU A 90 14.08 -27.68 21.92
C LEU A 90 12.98 -28.38 21.11
N GLY A 91 13.17 -28.64 19.81
CA GLY A 91 12.15 -29.15 18.89
C GLY A 91 11.51 -30.46 19.37
N ASP A 92 12.33 -31.42 19.82
CA ASP A 92 11.84 -32.74 20.28
C ASP A 92 10.95 -32.63 21.53
N ARG A 93 11.24 -31.69 22.43
CA ARG A 93 10.44 -31.46 23.65
C ARG A 93 9.13 -30.74 23.37
N ILE A 94 9.11 -29.88 22.35
CA ILE A 94 7.92 -29.14 21.93
C ILE A 94 6.99 -30.04 21.13
N LYS A 95 7.54 -30.92 20.27
CA LYS A 95 6.80 -31.92 19.52
C LYS A 95 6.04 -32.90 20.42
N ALA A 96 6.59 -33.23 21.58
CA ALA A 96 5.93 -34.05 22.61
C ALA A 96 4.70 -33.37 23.26
N ARG A 97 4.45 -32.07 23.02
CA ARG A 97 3.31 -31.31 23.57
C ARG A 97 2.40 -30.74 22.47
N LYS A 98 2.24 -31.47 21.37
CA LYS A 98 1.44 -31.05 20.20
C LYS A 98 0.05 -30.54 20.56
N GLU A 99 -0.67 -31.25 21.44
CA GLU A 99 -2.06 -30.89 21.84
C GLU A 99 -2.16 -29.49 22.47
N LYS A 100 -1.13 -29.00 23.16
CA LYS A 100 -1.15 -27.67 23.78
C LYS A 100 -1.09 -26.54 22.74
N TYR A 101 -0.60 -26.81 21.53
CA TYR A 101 -0.30 -25.80 20.52
C TYR A 101 -1.14 -25.96 19.25
N GLU A 102 -2.21 -26.76 19.29
CA GLU A 102 -3.11 -26.96 18.15
C GLU A 102 -3.71 -25.64 17.64
N HIS A 103 -4.19 -24.79 18.55
CA HIS A 103 -4.70 -23.47 18.19
C HIS A 103 -3.64 -22.58 17.51
N LEU A 104 -2.39 -22.63 17.99
CA LEU A 104 -1.29 -21.87 17.38
C LEU A 104 -0.95 -22.42 15.98
N GLN A 105 -1.03 -23.74 15.79
CA GLN A 105 -0.83 -24.36 14.49
C GLN A 105 -1.86 -23.85 13.48
N VAL A 106 -3.15 -23.84 13.86
CA VAL A 106 -4.23 -23.29 13.03
C VAL A 106 -3.96 -21.81 12.72
N GLN A 107 -3.59 -21.00 13.72
CA GLN A 107 -3.26 -19.59 13.51
C GLN A 107 -2.06 -19.36 12.58
N LEU A 108 -1.05 -20.23 12.61
CA LEU A 108 0.11 -20.14 11.70
C LEU A 108 -0.30 -20.42 10.24
N PHE A 109 -1.16 -21.41 10.01
CA PHE A 109 -1.74 -21.67 8.70
C PHE A 109 -2.61 -20.50 8.24
N GLN A 110 -3.54 -20.06 9.10
CA GLN A 110 -4.39 -18.89 8.85
C GLN A 110 -3.60 -17.60 8.62
N ALA A 111 -2.41 -17.46 9.18
CA ALA A 111 -1.53 -16.30 8.98
C ALA A 111 -0.59 -16.44 7.77
N ARG A 112 -0.65 -17.56 7.03
CA ARG A 112 0.30 -17.93 5.94
C ARG A 112 1.76 -17.82 6.36
N ILE A 113 2.07 -18.21 7.60
CA ILE A 113 3.44 -18.26 8.07
C ILE A 113 4.00 -19.64 7.70
N LEU A 114 4.93 -19.67 6.75
CA LEU A 114 5.58 -20.89 6.22
C LEU A 114 6.59 -21.50 7.22
N LEU A 115 6.25 -21.57 8.50
CA LEU A 115 7.07 -22.17 9.55
C LEU A 115 6.25 -23.20 10.30
N SER A 116 6.86 -24.35 10.61
CA SER A 116 6.23 -25.32 11.49
C SER A 116 6.05 -24.73 12.89
N TYR A 117 4.99 -25.14 13.59
CA TYR A 117 4.70 -24.66 14.96
C TYR A 117 5.88 -24.91 15.92
N GLU A 118 6.58 -26.04 15.74
CA GLU A 118 7.77 -26.41 16.52
C GLU A 118 8.92 -25.42 16.32
N MET A 119 9.19 -25.05 15.06
CA MET A 119 10.21 -24.08 14.69
C MET A 119 9.84 -22.69 15.21
N TYR A 120 8.57 -22.31 15.15
CA TYR A 120 8.09 -21.01 15.61
C TYR A 120 8.25 -20.83 17.13
N ILE A 121 7.81 -21.81 17.93
CA ILE A 121 7.91 -21.77 19.39
C ILE A 121 9.38 -21.84 19.84
N SER A 122 10.19 -22.68 19.18
CA SER A 122 11.62 -22.76 19.50
C SER A 122 12.31 -21.40 19.32
N ASN A 123 11.99 -20.70 18.24
CA ASN A 123 12.49 -19.35 17.98
C ASN A 123 11.96 -18.33 19.00
N SER A 124 10.68 -18.37 19.37
CA SER A 124 10.12 -17.42 20.35
C SER A 124 10.77 -17.53 21.72
N ILE A 125 11.03 -18.76 22.19
CA ILE A 125 11.75 -19.02 23.44
C ILE A 125 13.20 -18.53 23.33
N PHE A 126 13.89 -18.84 22.23
CA PHE A 126 15.27 -18.42 22.04
C PHE A 126 15.42 -16.89 22.02
N TYR A 127 14.58 -16.19 21.26
CA TYR A 127 14.60 -14.73 21.22
C TYR A 127 14.19 -14.11 22.56
N SER A 128 13.25 -14.71 23.30
CA SER A 128 12.92 -14.27 24.66
C SER A 128 14.11 -14.37 25.61
N VAL A 129 14.87 -15.47 25.56
CA VAL A 129 16.09 -15.64 26.38
C VAL A 129 17.18 -14.65 25.98
N LEU A 130 17.37 -14.40 24.67
CA LEU A 130 18.31 -13.38 24.20
C LEU A 130 17.90 -11.98 24.66
N CYS A 131 16.61 -11.66 24.60
CA CYS A 131 16.04 -10.41 25.10
C CYS A 131 16.15 -10.30 26.63
N CYS A 132 16.10 -11.40 27.39
CA CYS A 132 16.44 -11.36 28.82
C CYS A 132 17.90 -10.94 29.02
N LEU A 133 18.85 -11.47 28.25
CA LEU A 133 20.26 -11.13 28.39
C LEU A 133 20.52 -9.64 28.06
N ILE A 134 19.89 -9.14 27.00
CA ILE A 134 19.94 -7.71 26.64
C ILE A 134 19.21 -6.85 27.69
N GLY A 135 18.05 -7.33 28.15
CA GLY A 135 17.23 -6.69 29.19
C GLY A 135 17.97 -6.57 30.52
N LEU A 136 18.85 -7.51 30.85
CA LEU A 136 19.72 -7.42 32.02
C LEU A 136 20.69 -6.23 31.88
N VAL A 137 21.38 -6.12 30.74
CA VAL A 137 22.32 -5.02 30.49
C VAL A 137 21.60 -3.66 30.50
N LEU A 138 20.46 -3.56 29.81
CA LEU A 138 19.65 -2.34 29.79
C LEU A 138 19.04 -2.03 31.17
N GLY A 139 18.60 -3.06 31.89
CA GLY A 139 18.04 -2.93 33.23
C GLY A 139 19.07 -2.40 34.24
N LEU A 140 20.36 -2.72 34.06
CA LEU A 140 21.44 -2.12 34.86
C LEU A 140 21.61 -0.63 34.55
N VAL A 141 21.55 -0.24 33.27
CA VAL A 141 21.63 1.18 32.84
C VAL A 141 20.44 1.97 33.35
N VAL A 142 19.22 1.45 33.17
CA VAL A 142 17.98 2.07 33.66
C VAL A 142 18.01 2.20 35.17
N SER A 143 18.39 1.14 35.89
CA SER A 143 18.56 1.17 37.34
C SER A 143 19.56 2.27 37.76
N TYR A 144 20.70 2.38 37.08
CA TYR A 144 21.68 3.41 37.38
C TYR A 144 21.10 4.82 37.21
N VAL A 145 20.47 5.10 36.07
CA VAL A 145 19.85 6.41 35.77
C VAL A 145 18.74 6.77 36.75
N VAL A 146 17.86 5.83 37.08
CA VAL A 146 16.75 6.05 38.03
C VAL A 146 17.29 6.35 39.42
N VAL A 147 18.31 5.61 39.88
CA VAL A 147 18.89 5.81 41.21
C VAL A 147 19.74 7.09 41.28
N SER A 148 20.48 7.44 40.22
CA SER A 148 21.43 8.57 40.23
C SER A 148 20.83 9.93 39.81
N VAL A 149 19.88 9.95 38.86
CA VAL A 149 19.36 11.19 38.26
C VAL A 149 18.00 11.58 38.86
N VAL A 150 17.09 10.62 39.00
CA VAL A 150 15.72 10.89 39.49
C VAL A 150 15.73 11.05 41.02
N GLY A 151 16.61 10.32 41.72
CA GLY A 151 16.64 10.24 43.17
C GLY A 151 15.41 9.51 43.70
N LEU A 152 15.58 8.64 44.70
CA LEU A 152 14.44 7.92 45.27
C LEU A 152 13.54 8.90 46.04
N PRO A 153 12.25 9.04 45.70
CA PRO A 153 11.35 9.93 46.43
C PRO A 153 11.30 9.52 47.90
N ALA A 154 11.58 10.46 48.81
CA ALA A 154 11.55 10.22 50.25
C ALA A 154 10.16 9.71 50.72
N SER A 155 9.09 10.08 50.00
CA SER A 155 7.71 9.72 50.32
C SER A 155 7.32 8.26 50.02
N ILE A 156 8.01 7.59 49.09
CA ILE A 156 7.71 6.18 48.74
C ILE A 156 8.48 5.20 49.66
N THR A 157 9.50 5.67 50.37
CA THR A 157 10.49 4.83 51.08
C THR A 157 10.57 5.08 52.59
N LYS A 158 9.43 5.28 53.26
CA LYS A 158 9.37 5.18 54.74
C LYS A 158 9.33 3.71 55.18
N LEU A 159 10.42 2.98 54.93
CA LEU A 159 10.66 1.66 55.53
C LEU A 159 11.36 1.89 56.87
N GLU A 160 10.62 1.88 57.97
CA GLU A 160 11.17 1.97 59.32
C GLU A 160 11.67 0.58 59.75
N PHE A 161 12.99 0.37 59.67
CA PHE A 161 13.63 -0.85 60.13
C PHE A 161 14.10 -0.70 61.59
N SER A 162 13.94 -1.74 62.41
CA SER A 162 14.41 -1.78 63.81
C SER A 162 15.94 -1.58 63.90
N THR A 163 16.44 -0.98 64.98
CA THR A 163 17.85 -0.59 65.17
C THR A 163 18.87 -1.72 64.96
N SER A 164 18.46 -2.98 65.08
CA SER A 164 19.30 -4.17 64.83
C SER A 164 19.52 -4.50 63.33
N VAL A 165 18.69 -3.98 62.43
CA VAL A 165 18.76 -4.20 60.97
C VAL A 165 19.13 -2.93 60.18
N ALA A 166 19.54 -1.86 60.87
CA ALA A 166 19.91 -0.59 60.24
C ALA A 166 21.10 -0.68 59.27
N TRP A 167 21.96 -1.69 59.40
CA TRP A 167 23.08 -1.95 58.49
C TRP A 167 22.63 -2.25 57.06
N ILE A 168 21.41 -2.77 56.86
CA ILE A 168 20.82 -3.04 55.54
C ILE A 168 20.43 -1.75 54.79
N LEU A 169 20.23 -0.63 55.49
CA LEU A 169 19.90 0.65 54.85
C LEU A 169 21.06 1.19 53.98
N GLN A 170 22.32 0.81 54.26
CA GLN A 170 23.46 1.16 53.41
C GLN A 170 23.40 0.49 52.02
N PHE A 171 22.75 -0.67 51.91
CA PHE A 171 22.57 -1.41 50.65
C PHE A 171 21.25 -1.08 49.94
N LYS A 172 20.48 -0.10 50.43
CA LYS A 172 19.14 0.26 49.90
C LYS A 172 19.15 0.55 48.40
N SER A 173 20.12 1.35 47.92
CA SER A 173 20.23 1.71 46.50
C SER A 173 20.57 0.50 45.63
N LEU A 174 21.43 -0.39 46.11
CA LEU A 174 21.79 -1.64 45.42
C LEU A 174 20.63 -2.64 45.41
N PHE A 175 19.85 -2.74 46.49
CA PHE A 175 18.68 -3.61 46.55
C PHE A 175 17.55 -3.14 45.64
N ILE A 176 17.23 -1.83 45.66
CA ILE A 176 16.27 -1.23 44.73
C ILE A 176 16.76 -1.41 43.29
N GLY A 177 18.05 -1.19 43.04
CA GLY A 177 18.60 -1.29 41.70
C GLY A 177 18.54 -2.71 41.15
N PHE A 178 18.94 -3.69 41.96
CA PHE A 178 18.81 -5.10 41.64
C PHE A 178 17.36 -5.49 41.36
N PHE A 179 16.42 -5.03 42.18
CA PHE A 179 14.99 -5.28 41.98
C PHE A 179 14.49 -4.70 40.65
N ILE A 180 14.85 -3.44 40.34
CA ILE A 180 14.50 -2.80 39.05
C ILE A 180 15.10 -3.57 37.89
N THR A 181 16.37 -3.97 37.96
CA THR A 181 17.03 -4.74 36.88
C THR A 181 16.39 -6.10 36.66
N VAL A 182 16.10 -6.86 37.72
CA VAL A 182 15.44 -8.18 37.61
C VAL A 182 14.03 -8.02 37.04
N LEU A 183 13.25 -7.07 37.58
CA LEU A 183 11.91 -6.80 37.10
C LEU A 183 11.91 -6.41 35.61
N PHE A 184 12.81 -5.50 35.22
CA PHE A 184 12.96 -5.07 33.83
C PHE A 184 13.35 -6.23 32.91
N THR A 185 14.26 -7.10 33.35
CA THR A 185 14.68 -8.28 32.60
C THR A 185 13.52 -9.24 32.36
N VAL A 186 12.75 -9.55 33.42
CA VAL A 186 11.58 -10.44 33.33
C VAL A 186 10.49 -9.84 32.45
N ILE A 187 10.24 -8.53 32.58
CA ILE A 187 9.26 -7.81 31.74
C ILE A 187 9.69 -7.88 30.28
N VAL A 188 10.93 -7.52 29.95
CA VAL A 188 11.40 -7.51 28.56
C VAL A 188 11.32 -8.91 27.96
N GLY A 189 11.85 -9.93 28.62
CA GLY A 189 11.79 -11.31 28.14
C GLY A 189 10.36 -11.86 28.00
N GLY A 190 9.52 -11.59 29.00
CA GLY A 190 8.12 -12.00 29.02
C GLY A 190 7.29 -11.32 27.94
N VAL A 191 7.48 -10.01 27.75
CA VAL A 191 6.83 -9.23 26.68
C VAL A 191 7.26 -9.74 25.32
N THR A 192 8.55 -10.01 25.09
CA THR A 192 9.02 -10.57 23.82
C THR A 192 8.33 -11.90 23.52
N TYR A 193 8.28 -12.83 24.48
CA TYR A 193 7.59 -14.10 24.31
C TYR A 193 6.08 -13.92 24.04
N ALA A 194 5.43 -13.02 24.77
CA ALA A 194 4.01 -12.71 24.58
C ALA A 194 3.73 -12.14 23.18
N VAL A 195 4.56 -11.20 22.70
CA VAL A 195 4.45 -10.64 21.35
C VAL A 195 4.57 -11.72 20.28
N PHE A 196 5.57 -12.61 20.39
CA PHE A 196 5.69 -13.73 19.46
C PHE A 196 4.47 -14.67 19.53
N MET A 197 3.91 -14.94 20.70
CA MET A 197 2.74 -15.82 20.80
C MET A 197 1.45 -15.17 20.21
N LEU A 198 1.31 -13.85 20.35
CA LEU A 198 0.14 -13.10 19.86
C LEU A 198 0.23 -12.73 18.38
N TYR A 199 1.44 -12.63 17.83
CA TYR A 199 1.67 -12.18 16.46
C TYR A 199 0.93 -13.01 15.38
N PRO A 200 0.94 -14.36 15.41
CA PRO A 200 0.20 -15.15 14.42
C PRO A 200 -1.30 -14.88 14.48
N GLY A 201 -1.87 -14.73 15.68
CA GLY A 201 -3.27 -14.41 15.87
C GLY A 201 -3.62 -13.02 15.34
N PHE A 202 -2.77 -12.02 15.59
CA PHE A 202 -2.94 -10.67 15.04
C PHE A 202 -2.91 -10.68 13.51
N LYS A 203 -1.91 -11.35 12.92
CA LYS A 203 -1.76 -11.44 11.46
C LYS A 203 -2.92 -12.23 10.81
N ALA A 204 -3.38 -13.31 11.44
CA ALA A 204 -4.57 -14.03 10.98
C ALA A 204 -5.83 -13.14 11.06
N GLY A 205 -5.96 -12.32 12.11
CA GLY A 205 -7.05 -11.35 12.27
C GLY A 205 -7.02 -10.23 11.23
N GLU A 206 -5.85 -9.70 10.90
CA GLU A 206 -5.64 -8.75 9.80
C GLU A 206 -6.12 -9.36 8.47
N ARG A 207 -5.65 -10.57 8.14
CA ARG A 207 -6.10 -11.31 6.95
C ARG A 207 -7.61 -11.57 6.94
N LYS A 208 -8.20 -11.95 8.08
CA LYS A 208 -9.66 -12.12 8.21
C LYS A 208 -10.38 -10.84 7.81
N GLY A 209 -9.92 -9.70 8.33
CA GLY A 209 -10.48 -8.38 8.01
C GLY A 209 -10.37 -8.05 6.52
N ASP A 210 -9.22 -8.29 5.92
CA ASP A 210 -9.00 -8.03 4.48
C ASP A 210 -9.84 -8.94 3.58
N ILE A 211 -9.99 -10.22 3.93
CA ILE A 211 -10.87 -11.16 3.23
C ILE A 211 -12.32 -10.67 3.33
N ASP A 212 -12.84 -10.45 4.54
CA ASP A 212 -14.23 -10.06 4.79
C ASP A 212 -14.61 -8.74 4.11
N ARG A 213 -13.64 -7.81 4.00
CA ARG A 213 -13.82 -6.52 3.34
C ARG A 213 -13.93 -6.64 1.83
N ASN A 214 -13.07 -7.45 1.20
CA ASN A 214 -13.02 -7.59 -0.25
C ASN A 214 -14.01 -8.63 -0.79
N LEU A 215 -14.53 -9.49 0.08
CA LEU A 215 -15.48 -10.56 -0.27
C LEU A 215 -16.72 -10.08 -1.03
N PRO A 216 -17.43 -8.99 -0.65
CA PRO A 216 -18.61 -8.53 -1.37
C PRO A 216 -18.29 -8.24 -2.85
N TYR A 217 -17.18 -7.56 -3.10
CA TYR A 217 -16.75 -7.15 -4.45
C TYR A 217 -16.24 -8.34 -5.27
N ALA A 218 -15.50 -9.25 -4.65
CA ALA A 218 -15.05 -10.49 -5.28
C ALA A 218 -16.24 -11.37 -5.68
N VAL A 219 -17.27 -11.48 -4.82
CA VAL A 219 -18.49 -12.22 -5.13
C VAL A 219 -19.30 -11.55 -6.25
N THR A 220 -19.38 -10.21 -6.29
CA THR A 220 -19.98 -9.50 -7.42
C THR A 220 -19.25 -9.79 -8.73
N PHE A 221 -17.91 -9.86 -8.70
CA PHE A 221 -17.10 -10.21 -9.86
C PHE A 221 -17.36 -11.65 -10.33
N MET A 222 -17.37 -12.61 -9.40
CA MET A 222 -17.73 -14.00 -9.71
C MET A 222 -19.14 -14.12 -10.29
N TYR A 223 -20.12 -13.41 -9.72
CA TYR A 223 -21.48 -13.35 -10.25
C TYR A 223 -21.50 -12.82 -11.69
N ALA A 224 -20.81 -11.71 -11.97
CA ALA A 224 -20.79 -11.11 -13.29
C ALA A 224 -20.22 -12.07 -14.36
N LEU A 225 -19.12 -12.77 -14.03
CA LEU A 225 -18.50 -13.75 -14.93
C LEU A 225 -19.37 -14.99 -15.12
N CYS A 226 -19.94 -15.54 -14.03
CA CYS A 226 -20.84 -16.69 -14.08
C CYS A 226 -22.11 -16.36 -14.88
N LYS A 227 -22.66 -15.15 -14.71
CA LYS A 227 -23.80 -14.65 -15.49
C LYS A 227 -23.45 -14.52 -16.98
N GLY A 228 -22.19 -14.20 -17.30
CA GLY A 228 -21.64 -14.23 -18.66
C GLY A 228 -21.43 -15.63 -19.24
N GLY A 229 -21.78 -16.69 -18.51
CA GLY A 229 -21.69 -18.09 -18.97
C GLY A 229 -20.34 -18.77 -18.71
N MET A 230 -19.44 -18.12 -17.97
CA MET A 230 -18.14 -18.69 -17.64
C MET A 230 -18.24 -19.82 -16.60
N ASN A 231 -17.43 -20.87 -16.77
CA ASN A 231 -17.34 -21.97 -15.80
C ASN A 231 -16.68 -21.52 -14.49
N ILE A 232 -17.12 -22.07 -13.36
CA ILE A 232 -16.63 -21.74 -12.02
C ILE A 232 -15.10 -21.83 -11.85
N ILE A 233 -14.44 -22.82 -12.46
CA ILE A 233 -12.99 -22.99 -12.37
C ILE A 233 -12.27 -21.83 -13.08
N GLU A 234 -12.78 -21.40 -14.24
CA GLU A 234 -12.21 -20.26 -14.97
C GLU A 234 -12.48 -18.95 -14.23
N VAL A 235 -13.66 -18.80 -13.63
CA VAL A 235 -13.98 -17.68 -12.73
C VAL A 235 -13.01 -17.61 -11.56
N PHE A 236 -12.71 -18.73 -10.91
CA PHE A 236 -11.72 -18.80 -9.85
C PHE A 236 -10.32 -18.42 -10.36
N ARG A 237 -9.92 -18.90 -11.55
CA ARG A 237 -8.62 -18.57 -12.16
C ARG A 237 -8.47 -17.08 -12.47
N LEU A 238 -9.54 -16.44 -12.94
CA LEU A 238 -9.57 -14.98 -13.16
C LEU A 238 -9.52 -14.20 -11.85
N LEU A 239 -10.27 -14.63 -10.82
CA LEU A 239 -10.25 -13.98 -9.51
C LEU A 239 -8.87 -14.12 -8.83
N ALA A 240 -8.25 -15.30 -8.89
CA ALA A 240 -6.90 -15.57 -8.39
C ALA A 240 -5.84 -14.67 -9.05
N ARG A 241 -5.96 -14.44 -10.37
CA ARG A 241 -5.05 -13.54 -11.12
C ARG A 241 -5.25 -12.05 -10.82
N SER A 242 -6.35 -11.69 -10.16
CA SER A 242 -6.74 -10.30 -9.88
C SER A 242 -6.37 -9.89 -8.45
N GLU A 243 -5.23 -10.37 -7.94
CA GLU A 243 -4.72 -10.08 -6.59
C GLU A 243 -4.61 -8.59 -6.30
N ASP A 244 -4.17 -7.79 -7.29
CA ASP A 244 -4.03 -6.34 -7.15
C ASP A 244 -5.36 -5.63 -6.83
N THR A 245 -6.51 -6.24 -7.16
CA THR A 245 -7.85 -5.65 -6.96
C THR A 245 -8.59 -6.25 -5.77
N TYR A 246 -8.51 -7.57 -5.56
CA TYR A 246 -9.30 -8.25 -4.51
C TYR A 246 -8.43 -8.78 -3.35
N GLY A 247 -7.12 -8.58 -3.40
CA GLY A 247 -6.19 -8.81 -2.29
C GLY A 247 -6.23 -10.23 -1.73
N GLU A 248 -6.45 -10.35 -0.43
CA GLU A 248 -6.43 -11.65 0.28
C GLU A 248 -7.52 -12.62 -0.20
N VAL A 249 -8.65 -12.16 -0.75
CA VAL A 249 -9.68 -13.06 -1.32
C VAL A 249 -9.15 -13.79 -2.55
N SER A 250 -8.47 -13.07 -3.45
CA SER A 250 -7.80 -13.68 -4.62
C SER A 250 -6.79 -14.73 -4.19
N LYS A 251 -6.03 -14.44 -3.12
CA LYS A 251 -5.07 -15.37 -2.54
C LYS A 251 -5.72 -16.63 -1.98
N GLU A 252 -6.88 -16.54 -1.33
CA GLU A 252 -7.63 -17.71 -0.84
C GLU A 252 -8.13 -18.57 -2.00
N ILE A 253 -8.68 -17.95 -3.05
CA ILE A 253 -9.10 -18.65 -4.27
C ILE A 253 -7.90 -19.30 -4.99
N ASP A 254 -6.77 -18.61 -5.04
CA ASP A 254 -5.51 -19.15 -5.55
C ASP A 254 -5.01 -20.35 -4.73
N ALA A 255 -5.26 -20.38 -3.41
CA ALA A 255 -4.99 -21.57 -2.60
C ALA A 255 -5.88 -22.77 -3.00
N ILE A 256 -7.16 -22.53 -3.30
CA ILE A 256 -8.07 -23.57 -3.82
C ILE A 256 -7.56 -24.09 -5.17
N LEU A 257 -7.17 -23.20 -6.08
CA LEU A 257 -6.63 -23.60 -7.38
C LEU A 257 -5.31 -24.37 -7.26
N ARG A 258 -4.46 -24.02 -6.29
CA ARG A 258 -3.22 -24.77 -6.03
C ARG A 258 -3.49 -26.22 -5.58
N GLU A 259 -4.49 -26.45 -4.74
CA GLU A 259 -4.92 -27.80 -4.34
C GLU A 259 -5.31 -28.64 -5.58
N MET A 260 -5.92 -28.02 -6.58
CA MET A 260 -6.27 -28.68 -7.83
C MET A 260 -5.06 -28.88 -8.76
N ASP A 261 -4.35 -27.79 -9.08
CA ASP A 261 -3.30 -27.76 -10.10
C ASP A 261 -2.02 -28.51 -9.66
N TYR A 262 -1.65 -28.45 -8.37
CA TYR A 262 -0.42 -29.06 -7.86
C TYR A 262 -0.63 -30.39 -7.13
N PHE A 263 -1.70 -30.52 -6.35
CA PHE A 263 -1.96 -31.71 -5.54
C PHE A 263 -2.93 -32.70 -6.22
N GLY A 264 -3.56 -32.29 -7.34
CA GLY A 264 -4.45 -33.15 -8.11
C GLY A 264 -5.78 -33.42 -7.41
N HIS A 265 -6.17 -32.61 -6.42
CA HIS A 265 -7.47 -32.71 -5.78
C HIS A 265 -8.58 -32.21 -6.71
N ASP A 266 -9.78 -32.77 -6.58
CA ASP A 266 -10.94 -32.26 -7.30
C ASP A 266 -11.45 -30.95 -6.66
N LEU A 267 -12.28 -30.21 -7.39
CA LEU A 267 -12.78 -28.90 -6.94
C LEU A 267 -13.47 -28.98 -5.56
N ARG A 268 -14.18 -30.08 -5.28
CA ARG A 268 -14.85 -30.26 -3.99
C ARG A 268 -13.86 -30.36 -2.85
N THR A 269 -12.91 -31.30 -2.94
CA THR A 269 -11.90 -31.49 -1.89
C THR A 269 -11.03 -30.24 -1.75
N ALA A 270 -10.67 -29.59 -2.85
CA ALA A 270 -9.91 -28.35 -2.83
C ALA A 270 -10.64 -27.22 -2.06
N ILE A 271 -11.93 -27.01 -2.34
CA ILE A 271 -12.72 -26.01 -1.62
C ILE A 271 -12.83 -26.37 -0.13
N SER A 272 -13.15 -27.62 0.20
CA SER A 272 -13.29 -28.09 1.59
C SER A 272 -11.99 -27.92 2.40
N ASN A 273 -10.85 -28.33 1.83
CA ASN A 273 -9.55 -28.23 2.51
C ASN A 273 -9.21 -26.78 2.87
N ILE A 274 -9.51 -25.83 1.97
CA ILE A 274 -9.20 -24.41 2.19
C ILE A 274 -10.24 -23.74 3.08
N SER A 275 -11.53 -24.07 2.95
CA SER A 275 -12.59 -23.50 3.80
C SER A 275 -12.40 -23.86 5.28
N ASP A 276 -11.88 -25.05 5.58
CA ASP A 276 -11.65 -25.49 6.96
C ASP A 276 -10.49 -24.76 7.66
N ILE A 277 -9.56 -24.19 6.88
CA ILE A 277 -8.34 -23.52 7.40
C ILE A 277 -8.34 -22.01 7.19
N THR A 278 -9.37 -21.45 6.55
CA THR A 278 -9.46 -20.01 6.30
C THR A 278 -9.74 -19.25 7.62
N PRO A 279 -9.21 -18.04 7.83
CA PRO A 279 -9.53 -17.25 9.03
C PRO A 279 -10.89 -16.55 8.95
N SER A 280 -11.52 -16.48 7.77
CA SER A 280 -12.78 -15.78 7.53
C SER A 280 -13.98 -16.74 7.56
N GLU A 281 -14.83 -16.59 8.57
CA GLU A 281 -16.11 -17.30 8.67
C GLU A 281 -17.02 -17.00 7.47
N ARG A 282 -16.99 -15.77 6.93
CA ARG A 282 -17.83 -15.40 5.77
C ARG A 282 -17.36 -16.11 4.49
N PHE A 283 -16.06 -16.23 4.29
CA PHE A 283 -15.49 -16.95 3.16
C PHE A 283 -15.73 -18.46 3.30
N GLN A 284 -15.56 -19.01 4.50
CA GLN A 284 -15.89 -20.39 4.82
C GLN A 284 -17.37 -20.69 4.47
N ASP A 285 -18.31 -19.89 4.99
CA ASP A 285 -19.74 -20.01 4.67
C ASP A 285 -20.02 -19.92 3.17
N LEU A 286 -19.35 -19.02 2.46
CA LEU A 286 -19.51 -18.87 1.01
C LEU A 286 -19.09 -20.15 0.27
N MET A 287 -17.96 -20.74 0.67
CA MET A 287 -17.39 -21.93 0.06
C MET A 287 -18.19 -23.20 0.37
N GLU A 288 -18.59 -23.42 1.63
CA GLU A 288 -19.39 -24.57 2.05
C GLU A 288 -20.78 -24.57 1.39
N ASN A 289 -21.42 -23.40 1.32
CA ASN A 289 -22.70 -23.26 0.64
C ASN A 289 -22.54 -23.41 -0.88
N LEU A 290 -21.44 -22.93 -1.47
CA LEU A 290 -21.15 -23.17 -2.89
C LEU A 290 -21.02 -24.66 -3.19
N LEU A 291 -20.34 -25.44 -2.32
CA LEU A 291 -20.26 -26.89 -2.47
C LEU A 291 -21.65 -27.54 -2.48
N THR A 292 -22.53 -27.10 -1.57
CA THR A 292 -23.91 -27.58 -1.50
C THR A 292 -24.71 -27.27 -2.79
N ILE A 293 -24.47 -26.10 -3.40
CA ILE A 293 -25.09 -25.74 -4.68
C ILE A 293 -24.53 -26.58 -5.84
N ILE A 294 -23.22 -26.84 -5.85
CA ILE A 294 -22.58 -27.71 -6.85
C ILE A 294 -23.13 -29.14 -6.73
N ASP A 295 -23.25 -29.66 -5.50
CA ASP A 295 -23.80 -30.97 -5.16
C ASP A 295 -25.22 -31.19 -5.67
N SER A 296 -26.08 -30.20 -5.43
CA SER A 296 -27.48 -30.25 -5.81
C SER A 296 -27.73 -29.93 -7.29
N GLY A 297 -26.68 -29.56 -8.05
CA GLY A 297 -26.81 -29.10 -9.44
C GLY A 297 -27.56 -27.77 -9.55
N GLY A 298 -27.52 -26.94 -8.50
CA GLY A 298 -28.20 -25.65 -8.45
C GLY A 298 -27.52 -24.56 -9.31
N SER A 299 -28.15 -23.39 -9.37
CA SER A 299 -27.64 -22.26 -10.15
C SER A 299 -26.56 -21.49 -9.38
N ILE A 300 -25.30 -21.74 -9.72
CA ILE A 300 -24.13 -20.98 -9.22
C ILE A 300 -24.27 -19.46 -9.48
N PRO A 301 -24.67 -19.00 -10.68
CA PRO A 301 -24.88 -17.56 -10.90
C PRO A 301 -25.92 -16.96 -9.94
N ARG A 302 -27.01 -17.68 -9.67
CA ARG A 302 -28.05 -17.20 -8.74
C ARG A 302 -27.52 -17.15 -7.30
N TYR A 303 -26.78 -18.17 -6.88
CA TYR A 303 -26.14 -18.19 -5.57
C TYR A 303 -25.22 -16.98 -5.35
N PHE A 304 -24.31 -16.70 -6.30
CA PHE A 304 -23.44 -15.53 -6.19
C PHE A 304 -24.19 -14.21 -6.30
N GLN A 305 -25.29 -14.13 -7.04
CA GLN A 305 -26.16 -12.96 -7.06
C GLN A 305 -26.70 -12.66 -5.65
N ASP A 306 -27.32 -13.67 -5.02
CA ASP A 306 -27.98 -13.52 -3.72
C ASP A 306 -26.93 -13.20 -2.63
N LYS A 307 -25.77 -13.85 -2.66
CA LYS A 307 -24.66 -13.56 -1.73
C LYS A 307 -24.01 -12.19 -1.97
N SER A 308 -23.86 -11.78 -3.22
CA SER A 308 -23.37 -10.44 -3.56
C SER A 308 -24.28 -9.36 -2.97
N GLU A 309 -25.60 -9.49 -3.15
CA GLU A 309 -26.55 -8.52 -2.62
C GLU A 309 -26.57 -8.53 -1.09
N GLN A 310 -26.56 -9.71 -0.48
CA GLN A 310 -26.49 -9.87 0.98
C GLN A 310 -25.25 -9.18 1.57
N TYR A 311 -24.06 -9.42 1.00
CA TYR A 311 -22.82 -8.84 1.49
C TYR A 311 -22.74 -7.34 1.27
N LEU A 312 -23.18 -6.83 0.11
CA LEU A 312 -23.22 -5.39 -0.15
C LEU A 312 -24.16 -4.65 0.82
N GLN A 313 -25.36 -5.21 1.09
CA GLN A 313 -26.27 -4.65 2.10
C GLN A 313 -25.65 -4.66 3.50
N LYS A 314 -24.98 -5.76 3.87
CA LYS A 314 -24.28 -5.84 5.16
C LYS A 314 -23.18 -4.78 5.28
N SER A 315 -22.38 -4.57 4.23
CA SER A 315 -21.36 -3.53 4.20
C SER A 315 -21.94 -2.12 4.35
N ILE A 316 -23.10 -1.83 3.75
CA ILE A 316 -23.80 -0.54 3.92
C ILE A 316 -24.24 -0.35 5.37
N VAL A 317 -24.79 -1.40 6.01
CA VAL A 317 -25.18 -1.34 7.43
C VAL A 317 -23.97 -1.15 8.34
N ASP A 318 -22.88 -1.88 8.08
CA ASP A 318 -21.63 -1.78 8.85
C ASP A 318 -21.00 -0.38 8.72
N GLN A 319 -21.03 0.20 7.52
CA GLN A 319 -20.58 1.57 7.29
C GLN A 319 -21.44 2.60 8.03
N LYS A 320 -22.76 2.43 8.07
CA LYS A 320 -23.64 3.32 8.85
C LYS A 320 -23.34 3.24 10.36
N GLY A 321 -23.20 2.04 10.90
CA GLY A 321 -22.84 1.86 12.31
C GLY A 321 -21.46 2.44 12.66
N PHE A 322 -20.50 2.34 11.73
CA PHE A 322 -19.21 3.02 11.86
C PHE A 322 -19.35 4.54 11.92
N LEU A 323 -20.16 5.15 11.05
CA LEU A 323 -20.41 6.60 11.07
C LEU A 323 -21.11 7.06 12.36
N GLU A 324 -22.04 6.27 12.88
CA GLU A 324 -22.68 6.53 14.18
C GLU A 324 -21.66 6.51 15.32
N THR A 325 -20.75 5.52 15.30
CA THR A 325 -19.64 5.45 16.27
C THR A 325 -18.74 6.68 16.18
N LEU A 326 -18.39 7.10 14.96
CA LEU A 326 -17.56 8.29 14.75
C LEU A 326 -18.26 9.59 15.22
N ALA A 327 -19.58 9.68 15.05
CA ALA A 327 -20.38 10.79 15.54
C ALA A 327 -20.38 10.86 17.07
N LEU A 328 -20.60 9.72 17.75
CA LEU A 328 -20.54 9.61 19.21
C LEU A 328 -19.15 9.98 19.76
N LEU A 329 -18.08 9.51 19.11
CA LEU A 329 -16.72 9.88 19.46
C LEU A 329 -16.48 11.38 19.28
N SER A 330 -16.96 11.97 18.18
CA SER A 330 -16.83 13.41 17.90
C SER A 330 -17.57 14.25 18.94
N GLU A 331 -18.77 13.84 19.34
CA GLU A 331 -19.55 14.48 20.42
C GLU A 331 -18.81 14.41 21.76
N SER A 332 -18.24 13.24 22.08
CA SER A 332 -17.42 13.03 23.27
C SER A 332 -16.18 13.91 23.25
N TYR A 333 -15.49 14.05 22.11
CA TYR A 333 -14.32 14.92 21.97
C TYR A 333 -14.66 16.39 22.21
N VAL A 334 -15.73 16.90 21.60
CA VAL A 334 -16.16 18.28 21.80
C VAL A 334 -16.52 18.53 23.26
N THR A 335 -17.19 17.58 23.91
CA THR A 335 -17.56 17.73 25.33
C THR A 335 -16.35 17.64 26.27
N ALA A 336 -15.52 16.60 26.10
CA ALA A 336 -14.45 16.27 27.03
C ALA A 336 -13.17 17.08 26.82
N PHE A 337 -12.81 17.41 25.58
CA PHE A 337 -11.54 18.07 25.25
C PHE A 337 -11.70 19.51 24.77
N VAL A 338 -12.89 19.94 24.36
CA VAL A 338 -13.16 21.35 24.03
C VAL A 338 -13.88 22.04 25.18
N ALA A 339 -15.12 21.64 25.50
CA ALA A 339 -15.94 22.33 26.50
C ALA A 339 -15.37 22.25 27.93
N GLY A 340 -14.97 21.05 28.37
CA GLY A 340 -14.39 20.85 29.71
C GLY A 340 -13.12 21.67 29.96
N PRO A 341 -12.06 21.52 29.14
CA PRO A 341 -10.85 22.30 29.26
C PRO A 341 -11.09 23.80 29.09
N LEU A 342 -11.97 24.23 28.18
CA LEU A 342 -12.32 25.64 28.04
C LEU A 342 -12.87 26.23 29.34
N PHE A 343 -13.77 25.52 30.02
CA PHE A 343 -14.30 25.96 31.31
C PHE A 343 -13.20 26.06 32.37
N ILE A 344 -12.33 25.06 32.45
CA ILE A 344 -11.20 25.06 33.40
C ILE A 344 -10.20 26.18 33.06
N ILE A 345 -9.94 26.45 31.78
CA ILE A 345 -9.08 27.54 31.33
C ILE A 345 -9.69 28.89 31.71
N ILE A 346 -10.98 29.11 31.47
CA ILE A 346 -11.67 30.34 31.85
C ILE A 346 -11.55 30.56 33.36
N LEU A 347 -11.85 29.54 34.18
CA LEU A 347 -11.71 29.62 35.63
C LEU A 347 -10.25 29.85 36.06
N GLY A 348 -9.30 29.14 35.46
CA GLY A 348 -7.88 29.26 35.76
C GLY A 348 -7.34 30.66 35.45
N VAL A 349 -7.71 31.22 34.30
CA VAL A 349 -7.37 32.59 33.90
C VAL A 349 -8.05 33.60 34.83
N MET A 350 -9.32 33.42 35.18
CA MET A 350 -10.00 34.30 36.15
C MET A 350 -9.30 34.26 37.52
N MET A 351 -8.93 33.07 38.01
CA MET A 351 -8.18 32.92 39.27
C MET A 351 -6.80 33.57 39.19
N ALA A 352 -6.11 33.46 38.04
CA ALA A 352 -4.83 34.10 37.81
C ALA A 352 -4.96 35.63 37.84
N VAL A 353 -6.00 36.18 37.21
CA VAL A 353 -6.33 37.63 37.28
C VAL A 353 -6.66 38.08 38.70
N MET A 354 -7.30 37.22 39.51
CA MET A 354 -7.56 37.47 40.93
C MET A 354 -6.34 37.25 41.84
N GLY A 355 -5.19 36.87 41.29
CA GLY A 355 -3.93 36.69 42.02
C GLY A 355 -3.78 35.38 42.80
N SER A 356 -4.68 34.41 42.59
CA SER A 356 -4.68 33.10 43.28
C SER A 356 -4.58 31.89 42.32
N GLY A 357 -4.53 32.14 41.02
CA GLY A 357 -4.40 31.11 40.00
C GLY A 357 -2.97 30.61 39.85
N SER A 358 -2.84 29.35 39.44
CA SER A 358 -1.57 28.75 39.05
C SER A 358 -1.43 28.81 37.52
N ASP A 359 -0.52 29.65 37.04
CA ASP A 359 -0.17 29.72 35.61
C ASP A 359 0.29 28.34 35.09
N VAL A 360 0.95 27.57 35.96
CA VAL A 360 1.40 26.20 35.67
C VAL A 360 0.22 25.27 35.36
N MET A 361 -0.94 25.44 36.02
CA MET A 361 -2.13 24.63 35.74
C MET A 361 -2.70 24.93 34.36
N VAL A 362 -2.81 26.21 33.99
CA VAL A 362 -3.31 26.63 32.68
C VAL A 362 -2.36 26.16 31.57
N TYR A 363 -1.05 26.36 31.74
CA TYR A 363 -0.05 25.90 30.79
C TYR A 363 0.00 24.37 30.67
N ALA A 364 -0.14 23.62 31.76
CA ALA A 364 -0.21 22.16 31.71
C ALA A 364 -1.41 21.68 30.89
N ILE A 365 -2.57 22.34 30.98
CA ILE A 365 -3.74 21.97 30.20
C ILE A 365 -3.52 22.26 28.71
N ILE A 366 -3.04 23.47 28.38
CA ILE A 366 -2.87 23.92 26.99
C ILE A 366 -1.75 23.15 26.27
N TYR A 367 -0.60 22.95 26.93
CA TYR A 367 0.59 22.38 26.30
C TYR A 367 0.80 20.89 26.54
N ALA A 368 0.15 20.28 27.54
CA ALA A 368 0.27 18.84 27.80
C ALA A 368 -1.06 18.10 27.64
N VAL A 369 -2.08 18.44 28.43
CA VAL A 369 -3.34 17.67 28.47
C VAL A 369 -4.05 17.68 27.11
N LEU A 370 -4.22 18.85 26.50
CA LEU A 370 -4.94 18.97 25.24
C LEU A 370 -4.17 18.29 24.09
N PRO A 371 -2.86 18.52 23.87
CA PRO A 371 -2.13 17.83 22.80
C PRO A 371 -2.03 16.32 22.99
N ILE A 372 -1.77 15.84 24.22
CA ILE A 372 -1.71 14.39 24.51
C ILE A 372 -3.09 13.77 24.34
N GLY A 373 -4.12 14.43 24.86
CA GLY A 373 -5.51 13.99 24.74
C GLY A 373 -5.97 13.89 23.28
N SER A 374 -5.72 14.94 22.49
CA SER A 374 -6.02 14.96 21.05
C SER A 374 -5.22 13.91 20.29
N LEU A 375 -3.94 13.69 20.61
CA LEU A 375 -3.13 12.64 19.99
C LEU A 375 -3.68 11.25 20.31
N MET A 376 -4.00 10.98 21.58
CA MET A 376 -4.61 9.73 22.02
C MET A 376 -5.96 9.49 21.33
N PHE A 377 -6.74 10.56 21.16
CA PHE A 377 -8.02 10.50 20.46
C PHE A 377 -7.84 10.21 18.96
N VAL A 378 -6.85 10.83 18.30
CA VAL A 378 -6.48 10.52 16.90
C VAL A 378 -6.05 9.06 16.77
N VAL A 379 -5.23 8.54 17.69
CA VAL A 379 -4.82 7.12 17.70
C VAL A 379 -6.02 6.21 17.88
N MET A 380 -6.93 6.53 18.81
CA MET A 380 -8.15 5.76 19.02
C MET A 380 -9.02 5.74 17.77
N ILE A 381 -9.27 6.89 17.13
CA ILE A 381 -9.98 6.94 15.85
C ILE A 381 -9.23 6.14 14.80
N SER A 382 -7.91 6.23 14.71
CA SER A 382 -7.11 5.49 13.73
C SER A 382 -7.18 3.97 13.92
N ILE A 383 -7.35 3.49 15.16
CA ILE A 383 -7.51 2.05 15.46
C ILE A 383 -8.92 1.57 15.08
N ILE A 384 -9.94 2.40 15.29
CA ILE A 384 -11.34 2.06 14.99
C ILE A 384 -11.66 2.26 13.50
N THR A 385 -11.00 3.22 12.85
CA THR A 385 -11.19 3.54 11.43
C THR A 385 -10.69 2.38 10.59
N PRO A 386 -11.54 1.78 9.75
CA PRO A 386 -11.11 0.75 8.82
C PRO A 386 -9.95 1.26 7.95
N SER A 387 -8.90 0.43 7.82
CA SER A 387 -7.61 0.76 7.20
C SER A 387 -7.67 1.29 5.76
N GLU A 388 -8.80 1.10 5.06
CA GLU A 388 -9.01 1.52 3.66
C GLU A 388 -9.87 2.77 3.47
N SER A 389 -10.05 3.60 4.50
CA SER A 389 -10.56 4.96 4.28
C SER A 389 -9.55 5.89 3.55
N GLY A 390 -8.47 5.31 2.98
CA GLY A 390 -7.40 5.99 2.24
C GLY A 390 -7.62 6.05 0.72
N GLU A 391 -6.68 6.66 -0.01
CA GLU A 391 -6.68 6.59 -1.48
C GLU A 391 -6.46 5.13 -1.92
N PRO A 392 -7.25 4.58 -2.88
CA PRO A 392 -7.01 3.23 -3.38
C PRO A 392 -5.61 3.14 -3.96
N ASP A 393 -4.92 2.04 -3.66
CA ASP A 393 -3.59 1.80 -4.23
C ASP A 393 -3.67 1.86 -5.76
N ILE A 394 -2.68 2.55 -6.35
CA ILE A 394 -2.57 2.61 -7.79
C ILE A 394 -2.27 1.21 -8.31
N LEU A 395 -3.20 0.65 -9.09
CA LEU A 395 -3.01 -0.64 -9.71
C LEU A 395 -1.73 -0.61 -10.57
N PRO A 396 -0.83 -1.59 -10.43
CA PRO A 396 0.37 -1.63 -11.24
C PRO A 396 0.00 -1.84 -12.72
N THR A 397 0.14 -0.80 -13.54
CA THR A 397 -0.12 -0.91 -14.97
C THR A 397 0.98 -1.76 -15.62
N ARG A 398 0.62 -2.93 -16.16
CA ARG A 398 1.57 -3.85 -16.83
C ARG A 398 2.27 -3.21 -18.03
N VAL A 399 1.65 -2.20 -18.66
CA VAL A 399 2.20 -1.47 -19.81
C VAL A 399 1.89 0.02 -19.66
N ILE A 400 2.92 0.87 -19.58
CA ILE A 400 2.78 2.32 -19.58
C ILE A 400 3.05 2.83 -21.01
N LEU A 401 2.00 3.07 -21.79
CA LEU A 401 2.09 3.68 -23.13
C LEU A 401 2.11 5.22 -23.01
N ASP A 402 3.15 5.78 -22.38
CA ASP A 402 3.25 7.24 -22.18
C ASP A 402 3.97 7.94 -23.36
N HIS A 403 3.45 9.11 -23.74
CA HIS A 403 4.03 10.05 -24.71
C HIS A 403 5.08 10.96 -24.08
N GLY A 404 5.80 10.46 -23.08
CA GLY A 404 6.89 11.18 -22.44
C GLY A 404 7.97 11.63 -23.41
N ILE A 405 9.07 12.14 -22.88
CA ILE A 405 10.27 12.36 -23.70
C ILE A 405 10.69 10.98 -24.21
N PRO A 406 10.68 10.71 -25.54
CA PRO A 406 11.01 9.39 -26.04
C PRO A 406 12.41 9.04 -25.58
N GLN A 407 12.50 7.90 -24.92
CA GLN A 407 13.79 7.36 -24.52
C GLN A 407 14.42 6.73 -25.76
N LEU A 408 15.74 6.85 -25.87
CA LEU A 408 16.45 6.25 -26.97
C LEU A 408 16.29 4.72 -26.87
N PRO A 409 15.76 4.03 -27.89
CA PRO A 409 15.62 2.58 -27.86
C PRO A 409 16.98 1.91 -27.63
N SER A 410 17.04 0.83 -26.84
CA SER A 410 18.31 0.16 -26.48
C SER A 410 19.15 -0.29 -27.69
N TYR A 411 18.52 -0.60 -28.82
CA TYR A 411 19.22 -0.97 -30.07
C TYR A 411 19.82 0.23 -30.84
N LEU A 412 19.48 1.46 -30.44
CA LEU A 412 20.04 2.71 -30.97
C LEU A 412 21.06 3.33 -30.02
N GLU A 413 21.33 2.75 -28.85
CA GLU A 413 22.40 3.22 -27.97
C GLU A 413 23.78 2.89 -28.56
N PRO A 414 24.78 3.77 -28.39
CA PRO A 414 26.13 3.50 -28.89
C PRO A 414 26.75 2.36 -28.08
N ALA A 415 27.06 1.25 -28.75
CA ALA A 415 27.81 0.14 -28.17
C ALA A 415 29.31 0.42 -28.31
N TYR A 416 30.06 0.23 -27.23
CA TYR A 416 31.51 0.41 -27.20
C TYR A 416 32.17 -0.93 -26.89
N ASN A 417 33.28 -1.26 -27.57
CA ASN A 417 34.12 -2.39 -27.18
C ASN A 417 34.98 -2.05 -25.96
N GLU A 418 35.70 -3.05 -25.42
CA GLU A 418 36.62 -2.88 -24.27
C GLU A 418 37.76 -1.87 -24.53
N ALA A 419 38.04 -1.54 -25.80
CA ALA A 419 39.00 -0.53 -26.23
C ALA A 419 38.41 0.89 -26.34
N GLY A 420 37.09 1.06 -26.15
CA GLY A 420 36.40 2.36 -26.22
C GLY A 420 36.01 2.81 -27.63
N GLU A 421 36.12 1.96 -28.64
CA GLU A 421 35.70 2.21 -30.02
C GLU A 421 34.24 1.79 -30.24
N LEU A 422 33.53 2.54 -31.09
CA LEU A 422 32.12 2.31 -31.42
C LEU A 422 31.98 1.05 -32.27
N VAL A 423 31.16 0.10 -31.82
CA VAL A 423 30.88 -1.16 -32.51
C VAL A 423 29.44 -1.16 -33.00
N ASP A 424 29.20 -1.73 -34.18
CA ASP A 424 27.86 -1.89 -34.77
C ASP A 424 27.12 -0.56 -35.04
N GLU A 425 27.89 0.46 -35.45
CA GLU A 425 27.37 1.78 -35.80
C GLU A 425 27.23 1.93 -37.33
N THR A 426 26.00 1.70 -37.82
CA THR A 426 25.62 1.93 -39.22
C THR A 426 25.17 3.39 -39.41
N GLU A 427 25.41 3.98 -40.60
CA GLU A 427 24.91 5.34 -40.94
C GLU A 427 23.40 5.49 -40.67
N GLU A 428 22.61 4.45 -40.94
CA GLU A 428 21.17 4.44 -40.69
C GLU A 428 20.83 4.51 -39.19
N LYS A 429 21.60 3.84 -38.32
CA LYS A 429 21.42 3.89 -36.85
C LYS A 429 21.76 5.28 -36.31
N VAL A 430 22.82 5.92 -36.83
CA VAL A 430 23.21 7.29 -36.44
C VAL A 430 22.15 8.30 -36.83
N GLN A 431 21.59 8.20 -38.05
CA GLN A 431 20.51 9.08 -38.51
C GLN A 431 19.24 8.91 -37.67
N LYS A 432 18.83 7.67 -37.40
CA LYS A 432 17.69 7.37 -36.51
C LYS A 432 17.93 7.92 -35.11
N ARG A 433 19.11 7.69 -34.51
CA ARG A 433 19.50 8.27 -33.21
C ARG A 433 19.37 9.79 -33.19
N ALA A 434 19.92 10.48 -34.20
CA ALA A 434 19.86 11.94 -34.30
C ALA A 434 18.40 12.45 -34.39
N SER A 435 17.54 11.73 -35.10
CA SER A 435 16.11 12.05 -35.19
C SER A 435 15.39 11.86 -33.84
N TYR A 436 15.68 10.77 -33.12
CA TYR A 436 15.14 10.54 -31.78
C TYR A 436 15.63 11.59 -30.77
N GLU A 437 16.92 11.93 -30.78
CA GLU A 437 17.48 12.98 -29.93
C GLU A 437 16.91 14.36 -30.25
N GLY A 438 16.73 14.68 -31.53
CA GLY A 438 16.10 15.93 -31.98
C GLY A 438 14.66 16.05 -31.50
N LEU A 439 13.90 14.95 -31.57
CA LEU A 439 12.53 14.88 -31.08
C LEU A 439 12.48 14.97 -29.54
N ALA A 440 13.41 14.31 -28.84
CA ALA A 440 13.54 14.38 -27.38
C ALA A 440 13.87 15.81 -26.89
N LYS A 441 14.84 16.48 -27.54
CA LYS A 441 15.19 17.89 -27.24
C LYS A 441 14.00 18.81 -27.49
N SER A 442 13.31 18.65 -28.62
CA SER A 442 12.14 19.45 -28.98
C SER A 442 10.99 19.28 -27.98
N LYS A 443 10.70 18.04 -27.56
CA LYS A 443 9.70 17.77 -26.52
C LYS A 443 10.12 18.32 -25.16
N LYS A 444 11.40 18.26 -24.79
CA LYS A 444 11.91 18.85 -23.54
C LYS A 444 11.74 20.37 -23.53
N LEU A 445 12.08 21.03 -24.64
CA LEU A 445 11.88 22.48 -24.80
C LEU A 445 10.38 22.83 -24.70
N LEU A 446 9.53 22.07 -25.38
CA LEU A 446 8.07 22.26 -25.33
C LEU A 446 7.51 22.05 -23.92
N SER A 447 8.02 21.07 -23.18
CA SER A 447 7.66 20.83 -21.77
C SER A 447 8.04 22.01 -20.88
N THR A 448 9.25 22.56 -21.04
CA THR A 448 9.69 23.75 -20.28
C THR A 448 8.90 25.01 -20.66
N MET A 449 8.60 25.21 -21.95
CA MET A 449 7.78 26.33 -22.43
C MET A 449 6.33 26.20 -21.96
N ALA A 450 5.79 24.97 -21.92
CA ALA A 450 4.46 24.70 -21.38
C ALA A 450 4.39 24.98 -19.87
N PHE A 451 5.47 24.69 -19.13
CA PHE A 451 5.61 25.04 -17.72
C PHE A 451 5.60 26.55 -17.50
N LEU A 452 6.38 27.31 -18.28
CA LEU A 452 6.39 28.78 -18.19
C LEU A 452 5.04 29.39 -18.55
N LYS A 453 4.37 28.86 -19.59
CA LYS A 453 3.08 29.39 -20.04
C LYS A 453 1.98 29.21 -19.01
N ASN A 454 2.03 28.13 -18.21
CA ASN A 454 1.04 27.83 -17.18
C ASN A 454 1.71 27.15 -15.98
N PRO A 455 2.33 27.92 -15.06
CA PRO A 455 3.04 27.36 -13.92
C PRO A 455 2.10 26.57 -13.00
N ILE A 456 0.83 26.98 -12.91
CA ILE A 456 -0.20 26.42 -12.00
C ILE A 456 -0.63 24.99 -12.39
N LYS A 457 -0.70 24.67 -13.69
CA LYS A 457 -1.20 23.39 -14.20
C LYS A 457 -0.43 22.16 -13.66
N PRO A 458 0.92 22.14 -13.64
CA PRO A 458 1.68 21.04 -13.06
C PRO A 458 1.53 20.94 -11.53
N LEU A 459 1.35 22.05 -10.80
CA LEU A 459 1.07 22.00 -9.35
C LEU A 459 -0.27 21.34 -9.05
N ILE A 460 -1.29 21.61 -9.88
CA ILE A 460 -2.60 20.95 -9.74
C ILE A 460 -2.47 19.45 -10.00
N ASN A 461 -1.80 19.03 -11.07
CA ASN A 461 -1.69 17.61 -11.40
C ASN A 461 -0.81 16.84 -10.39
N LYS A 462 0.21 17.49 -9.81
CA LYS A 462 1.13 16.92 -8.83
C LYS A 462 1.29 17.89 -7.64
N PRO A 463 0.39 17.84 -6.64
CA PRO A 463 0.37 18.77 -5.49
C PRO A 463 1.69 18.85 -4.73
N LEU A 464 2.44 17.74 -4.64
CA LEU A 464 3.74 17.67 -3.96
C LEU A 464 4.79 18.62 -4.56
N TYR A 465 4.66 19.03 -5.82
CA TYR A 465 5.58 20.01 -6.43
C TYR A 465 5.44 21.41 -5.83
N SER A 466 4.33 21.71 -5.14
CA SER A 466 4.20 22.95 -4.37
C SER A 466 5.25 23.08 -3.26
N LEU A 467 5.66 21.96 -2.65
CA LEU A 467 6.68 21.92 -1.59
C LEU A 467 8.03 22.42 -2.06
N ALA A 468 8.36 22.23 -3.34
CA ALA A 468 9.62 22.72 -3.89
C ALA A 468 9.74 24.25 -3.82
N GLY A 469 8.62 24.98 -3.86
CA GLY A 469 8.57 26.43 -3.72
C GLY A 469 8.22 26.91 -2.31
N THR A 470 7.29 26.25 -1.63
CA THR A 470 6.82 26.69 -0.31
C THR A 470 7.79 26.38 0.82
N LEU A 471 8.55 25.28 0.75
CA LEU A 471 9.50 24.89 1.79
C LEU A 471 10.68 25.86 1.92
N PRO A 472 11.36 26.28 0.81
CA PRO A 472 12.41 27.31 0.90
C PRO A 472 11.87 28.67 1.37
N LEU A 473 10.64 29.01 0.96
CA LEU A 473 9.99 30.24 1.38
C LEU A 473 9.69 30.24 2.87
N ALA A 474 9.13 29.14 3.40
CA ALA A 474 8.87 28.97 4.83
C ALA A 474 10.17 29.01 5.65
N PHE A 475 11.23 28.38 5.14
CA PHE A 475 12.54 28.44 5.77
C PHE A 475 13.09 29.87 5.80
N MET A 476 12.96 30.65 4.71
CA MET A 476 13.33 32.07 4.71
C MET A 476 12.52 32.88 5.73
N VAL A 477 11.22 32.63 5.84
CA VAL A 477 10.33 33.35 6.75
C VAL A 477 10.66 33.07 8.23
N ILE A 478 11.22 31.89 8.54
CA ILE A 478 11.72 31.58 9.89
C ILE A 478 13.14 32.14 10.08
N LEU A 479 14.01 31.97 9.09
CA LEU A 479 15.44 32.26 9.19
C LEU A 479 15.74 33.77 9.20
N ILE A 480 15.07 34.56 8.36
CA ILE A 480 15.33 36.00 8.23
C ILE A 480 15.04 36.75 9.54
N PRO A 481 13.85 36.61 10.16
CA PRO A 481 13.58 37.22 11.45
C PRO A 481 14.54 36.73 12.54
N PHE A 482 14.88 35.44 12.55
CA PHE A 482 15.81 34.87 13.52
C PHE A 482 17.21 35.49 13.43
N LEU A 483 17.72 35.73 12.21
CA LEU A 483 19.02 36.39 12.01
C LEU A 483 19.00 37.88 12.37
N LEU A 484 17.88 38.57 12.13
CA LEU A 484 17.75 40.00 12.41
C LEU A 484 17.58 40.29 13.90
N ASN A 485 16.85 39.45 14.64
CA ASN A 485 16.52 39.66 16.05
C ASN A 485 17.40 38.84 17.02
N LYS A 486 18.45 38.17 16.52
CA LYS A 486 19.39 37.38 17.34
C LYS A 486 20.01 38.19 18.49
N GLY A 487 20.11 39.52 18.34
CA GLY A 487 20.66 40.45 19.33
C GLY A 487 19.72 40.82 20.46
N ASP A 488 18.42 40.51 20.38
CA ASP A 488 17.39 40.94 21.34
C ASP A 488 16.80 39.78 22.16
N LEU A 489 17.20 38.53 21.89
CA LEU A 489 16.68 37.32 22.52
C LEU A 489 17.61 36.82 23.63
N TYR A 490 17.43 37.32 24.86
CA TYR A 490 18.29 36.98 26.00
C TYR A 490 17.66 35.94 26.94
N THR A 491 16.33 35.90 27.03
CA THR A 491 15.62 35.01 27.97
C THR A 491 15.07 33.77 27.26
N THR A 492 15.13 32.61 27.93
CA THR A 492 14.58 31.33 27.40
C THR A 492 13.11 31.46 26.99
N SER A 493 12.31 32.29 27.67
CA SER A 493 10.90 32.54 27.34
C SER A 493 10.70 33.33 26.04
N GLU A 494 11.56 34.32 25.78
CA GLU A 494 11.48 35.18 24.58
C GLU A 494 11.90 34.39 23.33
N ILE A 495 12.90 33.52 23.48
CA ILE A 495 13.33 32.59 22.44
C ILE A 495 12.19 31.63 22.07
N ILE A 496 11.49 31.08 23.07
CA ILE A 496 10.37 30.16 22.84
C ILE A 496 9.20 30.88 22.15
N ALA A 497 8.81 32.06 22.63
CA ALA A 497 7.70 32.83 22.04
C ALA A 497 8.00 33.27 20.59
N PHE A 498 9.23 33.72 20.34
CA PHE A 498 9.66 34.08 18.99
C PHE A 498 9.62 32.87 18.06
N ILE A 499 10.19 31.74 18.48
CA ILE A 499 10.24 30.54 17.67
C ILE A 499 8.83 30.01 17.37
N ASP A 500 7.90 30.09 18.32
CA ASP A 500 6.52 29.60 18.16
C ASP A 500 5.78 30.30 17.01
N ASP A 501 5.69 31.64 17.02
CA ASP A 501 4.94 32.41 16.02
C ASP A 501 5.47 32.19 14.59
N TYR A 502 6.79 32.22 14.40
CA TYR A 502 7.40 32.04 13.08
C TYR A 502 7.35 30.59 12.60
N ILE A 503 7.47 29.60 13.49
CA ILE A 503 7.29 28.19 13.12
C ILE A 503 5.86 27.94 12.67
N VAL A 504 4.87 28.42 13.43
CA VAL A 504 3.45 28.27 13.09
C VAL A 504 3.15 28.92 11.74
N LEU A 505 3.65 30.13 11.49
CA LEU A 505 3.47 30.82 10.21
C LEU A 505 4.16 30.09 9.05
N GLY A 506 5.38 29.60 9.26
CA GLY A 506 6.10 28.78 8.28
C GLY A 506 5.35 27.49 7.95
N LEU A 507 4.77 26.83 8.95
CA LEU A 507 3.95 25.65 8.79
C LEU A 507 2.70 25.94 7.93
N TYR A 508 1.97 27.03 8.22
CA TYR A 508 0.82 27.45 7.42
C TYR A 508 1.20 27.73 5.97
N LEU A 509 2.36 28.36 5.72
CA LEU A 509 2.83 28.68 4.38
C LEU A 509 3.12 27.43 3.55
N VAL A 510 3.50 26.32 4.18
CA VAL A 510 3.69 25.02 3.52
C VAL A 510 2.36 24.28 3.33
N ILE A 511 1.57 24.17 4.40
CA ILE A 511 0.36 23.34 4.44
C ILE A 511 -0.76 23.93 3.57
N VAL A 512 -1.03 25.24 3.65
CA VAL A 512 -2.19 25.85 2.99
C VAL A 512 -2.13 25.71 1.47
N PRO A 513 -1.03 26.08 0.77
CA PRO A 513 -0.96 25.90 -0.67
C PRO A 513 -1.01 24.42 -1.09
N LEU A 514 -0.33 23.55 -0.33
CA LEU A 514 -0.35 22.10 -0.58
C LEU A 514 -1.79 21.56 -0.50
N ALA A 515 -2.53 21.95 0.55
CA ALA A 515 -3.91 21.56 0.75
C ALA A 515 -4.82 22.05 -0.39
N ILE A 516 -4.68 23.31 -0.83
CA ILE A 516 -5.44 23.85 -1.96
C ILE A 516 -5.18 23.06 -3.25
N PHE A 517 -3.91 22.81 -3.60
CA PHE A 517 -3.59 22.05 -4.82
C PHE A 517 -4.04 20.59 -4.72
N HIS A 518 -3.91 19.97 -3.55
CA HIS A 518 -4.40 18.63 -3.28
C HIS A 518 -5.93 18.56 -3.45
N GLU A 519 -6.67 19.52 -2.89
CA GLU A 519 -8.14 19.56 -2.97
C GLU A 519 -8.64 19.74 -4.41
N ILE A 520 -8.01 20.62 -5.19
CA ILE A 520 -8.37 20.81 -6.60
C ILE A 520 -8.12 19.52 -7.41
N ASN A 521 -6.98 18.86 -7.18
CA ASN A 521 -6.66 17.60 -7.84
C ASN A 521 -7.64 16.48 -7.43
N SER A 522 -7.94 16.40 -6.14
CA SER A 522 -8.86 15.41 -5.56
C SER A 522 -10.26 15.58 -6.13
N HIS A 523 -10.79 16.81 -6.19
CA HIS A 523 -12.07 17.09 -6.85
C HIS A 523 -12.10 16.68 -8.32
N LYS A 524 -11.01 16.92 -9.05
CA LYS A 524 -10.89 16.51 -10.45
C LYS A 524 -10.93 14.99 -10.61
N LYS A 525 -10.18 14.25 -9.78
CA LYS A 525 -10.19 12.77 -9.78
C LYS A 525 -11.57 12.22 -9.42
N LYS A 526 -12.14 12.66 -8.30
CA LYS A 526 -13.50 12.27 -7.84
C LYS A 526 -14.56 12.55 -8.90
N SER A 527 -14.43 13.64 -9.66
CA SER A 527 -15.35 13.95 -10.75
C SER A 527 -15.27 12.93 -11.90
N LEU A 528 -14.08 12.43 -12.23
CA LEU A 528 -13.89 11.38 -13.24
C LEU A 528 -14.43 10.04 -12.73
N GLU A 529 -14.09 9.67 -11.49
CA GLU A 529 -14.56 8.43 -10.84
C GLU A 529 -16.08 8.34 -10.79
N LYS A 530 -16.78 9.42 -10.40
CA LYS A 530 -18.25 9.45 -10.34
C LYS A 530 -18.92 9.24 -11.71
N GLN A 531 -18.27 9.68 -12.79
CA GLN A 531 -18.82 9.56 -14.15
C GLN A 531 -18.45 8.23 -14.84
N PHE A 532 -17.49 7.50 -14.28
CA PHE A 532 -16.97 6.28 -14.89
C PHE A 532 -17.99 5.12 -14.93
N PRO A 533 -18.77 4.82 -13.86
CA PRO A 533 -19.81 3.80 -13.93
C PRO A 533 -20.89 4.10 -14.96
N ASP A 534 -21.32 5.37 -15.07
CA ASP A 534 -22.30 5.80 -16.06
C ASP A 534 -21.77 5.63 -17.49
N PHE A 535 -20.47 5.87 -17.69
CA PHE A 535 -19.80 5.61 -18.95
C PHE A 535 -19.80 4.11 -19.30
N LEU A 536 -19.43 3.24 -18.36
CA LEU A 536 -19.48 1.79 -18.57
C LEU A 536 -20.90 1.30 -18.85
N LYS A 537 -21.91 1.82 -18.12
CA LYS A 537 -23.31 1.48 -18.33
C LYS A 537 -23.80 1.90 -19.72
N LYS A 538 -23.45 3.10 -20.17
CA LYS A 538 -23.76 3.57 -21.53
C LYS A 538 -23.08 2.70 -22.58
N LEU A 539 -21.80 2.42 -22.42
CA LEU A 539 -21.03 1.55 -23.29
C LEU A 539 -21.65 0.15 -23.39
N ALA A 540 -22.02 -0.45 -22.26
CA ALA A 540 -22.69 -1.74 -22.19
C ALA A 540 -24.06 -1.72 -22.89
N SER A 541 -24.88 -0.69 -22.65
CA SER A 541 -26.19 -0.55 -23.30
C SER A 541 -26.09 -0.36 -24.81
N THR A 542 -25.07 0.36 -25.28
CA THR A 542 -24.82 0.54 -26.72
C THR A 542 -24.30 -0.76 -27.35
N ASN A 543 -23.45 -1.50 -26.64
CA ASN A 543 -23.02 -2.83 -27.06
C ASN A 543 -24.18 -3.85 -27.09
N GLU A 544 -25.15 -3.74 -26.17
CA GLU A 544 -26.37 -4.57 -26.15
C GLU A 544 -27.25 -4.34 -27.40
N THR A 545 -27.19 -3.13 -27.99
CA THR A 545 -27.86 -2.84 -29.28
C THR A 545 -27.10 -3.36 -30.51
N GLY A 546 -25.98 -4.06 -30.33
CA GLY A 546 -25.18 -4.66 -31.40
C GLY A 546 -24.11 -3.75 -32.01
N MET A 547 -23.91 -2.54 -31.47
CA MET A 547 -22.84 -1.64 -31.92
C MET A 547 -21.48 -2.14 -31.44
N THR A 548 -20.43 -1.91 -32.25
CA THR A 548 -19.05 -2.22 -31.83
C THR A 548 -18.59 -1.30 -30.69
N LEU A 549 -17.61 -1.74 -29.90
CA LEU A 549 -16.97 -0.90 -28.87
C LEU A 549 -16.42 0.40 -29.44
N ARG A 550 -15.84 0.34 -30.65
CA ARG A 550 -15.29 1.51 -31.36
C ARG A 550 -16.36 2.54 -31.68
N ASP A 551 -17.49 2.11 -32.23
CA ASP A 551 -18.59 3.01 -32.59
C ASP A 551 -19.30 3.57 -31.36
N SER A 552 -19.42 2.75 -30.31
CA SER A 552 -19.93 3.17 -29.01
C SER A 552 -19.07 4.30 -28.44
N LEU A 553 -17.74 4.15 -28.45
CA LEU A 553 -16.79 5.16 -27.99
C LEU A 553 -16.84 6.44 -28.85
N LYS A 554 -17.00 6.31 -30.18
CA LYS A 554 -17.19 7.47 -31.09
C LYS A 554 -18.42 8.29 -30.71
N LEU A 555 -19.56 7.61 -30.51
CA LEU A 555 -20.82 8.24 -30.13
C LEU A 555 -20.71 8.95 -28.76
N MET A 556 -20.07 8.30 -27.80
CA MET A 556 -19.81 8.86 -26.48
C MET A 556 -18.83 10.04 -26.51
N ALA A 557 -17.79 10.00 -27.33
CA ALA A 557 -16.85 11.12 -27.51
C ALA A 557 -17.53 12.37 -28.09
N ALA A 558 -18.49 12.19 -29.01
CA ALA A 558 -19.25 13.27 -29.62
C ALA A 558 -20.28 13.89 -28.65
N SER A 559 -20.87 13.08 -27.77
CA SER A 559 -21.90 13.51 -26.81
C SER A 559 -21.33 14.00 -25.47
N GLY A 560 -20.10 13.61 -25.14
CA GLY A 560 -19.46 13.85 -23.85
C GLY A 560 -19.18 15.33 -23.55
N LYS A 561 -19.82 15.88 -22.52
CA LYS A 561 -19.51 17.21 -21.96
C LYS A 561 -18.68 17.06 -20.67
N GLY A 562 -17.95 18.12 -20.30
CA GLY A 562 -17.20 18.19 -19.03
C GLY A 562 -15.79 17.60 -19.09
N ASN A 563 -15.20 17.34 -17.91
CA ASN A 563 -13.82 16.85 -17.79
C ASN A 563 -13.67 15.40 -18.29
N PHE A 564 -14.67 14.54 -18.04
CA PHE A 564 -14.65 13.14 -18.49
C PHE A 564 -14.81 13.02 -20.01
N GLY A 565 -15.68 13.82 -20.62
CA GLY A 565 -15.81 13.90 -22.08
C GLY A 565 -14.51 14.27 -22.81
N LYS A 566 -13.69 15.16 -22.21
CA LYS A 566 -12.35 15.47 -22.75
C LYS A 566 -11.43 14.25 -22.77
N GLU A 567 -11.53 13.39 -21.77
CA GLU A 567 -10.72 12.17 -21.70
C GLU A 567 -11.26 11.09 -22.65
N ILE A 568 -12.58 10.88 -22.76
CA ILE A 568 -13.16 10.00 -23.79
C ILE A 568 -12.73 10.44 -25.20
N ASN A 569 -12.71 11.75 -25.45
CA ASN A 569 -12.28 12.28 -26.75
C ASN A 569 -10.78 12.02 -27.01
N LYS A 570 -9.94 11.88 -25.98
CA LYS A 570 -8.56 11.43 -26.17
C LYS A 570 -8.52 9.96 -26.59
N ILE A 571 -9.29 9.09 -25.93
CA ILE A 571 -9.41 7.67 -26.30
C ILE A 571 -9.88 7.54 -27.76
N TRP A 572 -10.93 8.27 -28.13
CA TRP A 572 -11.42 8.27 -29.52
C TRP A 572 -10.36 8.78 -30.50
N LYS A 573 -9.65 9.86 -30.19
CA LYS A 573 -8.57 10.34 -31.05
C LYS A 573 -7.49 9.27 -31.22
N ASP A 574 -7.06 8.62 -30.16
CA ASP A 574 -6.04 7.59 -30.22
C ASP A 574 -6.47 6.44 -31.16
N MET A 575 -7.71 5.96 -31.05
CA MET A 575 -8.25 4.97 -31.98
C MET A 575 -8.44 5.50 -33.41
N PHE A 576 -8.79 6.79 -33.56
CA PHE A 576 -8.89 7.44 -34.87
C PHE A 576 -7.53 7.51 -35.58
N TRP A 577 -6.45 7.72 -34.82
CA TRP A 577 -5.07 7.67 -35.30
C TRP A 577 -4.56 6.24 -35.55
N GLY A 578 -5.39 5.21 -35.37
CA GLY A 578 -5.08 3.82 -35.73
C GLY A 578 -4.59 2.95 -34.58
N LEU A 579 -4.60 3.45 -33.32
CA LEU A 579 -4.31 2.60 -32.16
C LEU A 579 -5.43 1.59 -31.93
N ASN A 580 -5.05 0.41 -31.43
CA ASN A 580 -6.01 -0.62 -31.07
C ASN A 580 -6.90 -0.15 -29.89
N VAL A 581 -8.11 -0.70 -29.78
CA VAL A 581 -9.05 -0.31 -28.70
C VAL A 581 -8.44 -0.58 -27.32
N ASN A 582 -7.78 -1.73 -27.16
CA ASN A 582 -7.13 -2.11 -25.91
C ASN A 582 -5.99 -1.16 -25.55
N ASP A 583 -5.10 -0.85 -26.51
CA ASP A 583 -3.99 0.09 -26.30
C ASP A 583 -4.46 1.51 -25.97
N SER A 584 -5.56 1.94 -26.60
CA SER A 584 -6.18 3.25 -26.35
C SER A 584 -6.79 3.34 -24.95
N LEU A 585 -7.35 2.23 -24.43
CA LEU A 585 -7.85 2.13 -23.06
C LEU A 585 -6.71 2.05 -22.05
N ILE A 586 -5.66 1.28 -22.33
CA ILE A 586 -4.44 1.19 -21.51
C ILE A 586 -3.78 2.56 -21.39
N ARG A 587 -3.77 3.36 -22.46
CA ARG A 587 -3.20 4.71 -22.45
C ARG A 587 -4.06 5.73 -21.68
N PHE A 588 -5.33 5.42 -21.44
CA PHE A 588 -6.22 6.24 -20.61
C PHE A 588 -6.13 5.90 -19.12
N ALA A 589 -5.95 4.61 -18.80
CA ALA A 589 -5.70 4.12 -17.45
C ALA A 589 -4.37 4.66 -16.89
#